data_AF-F8JBK4-F1
#
_entry.id   AF-F8JBK4-F1
#
_cell.length_a   1.000
_cell.length_b   1.000
_cell.length_c   1.000
_cell.angle_alpha   90.00
_cell.angle_beta   90.00
_cell.angle_gamma   90.00
#
_symmetry.space_group_name_H-M   'P 1'
#
loop_
_entity.id
_entity.type
_entity.pdbx_description
1 polymer ?
#
loop_
_entity_poly.entity_id
_entity_poly.type
_entity_poly.pdbx_seq_one_letter_code
_entity_poly.pdbx_strand_id
1 'polypeptide(L)'
;MSNKTEIETDLMATLAGSGLIDVAQSLRQIEDEHPQQLPLVAKLLGIERRDAAYMARIARTFKELELDEERLLTLGWPKLVILSDYISFSNKDELLELAEQMTAKDLARNLALQPAGTRPLVLYLSDEQYRRLEKVVLAHGAVRSRRSQYSLSGKEEALLRALSPEAD
;
A
#
# COMPACT_ATOMS: atom_id res chain seq x y z
N MET A 1 -5.99 -13.33 -27.81
CA MET A 1 -6.44 -12.98 -26.43
C MET A 1 -5.36 -12.10 -25.86
N SER A 2 -5.45 -10.79 -26.07
CA SER A 2 -4.48 -9.84 -25.50
C SER A 2 -4.64 -9.81 -23.99
N ASN A 3 -3.53 -9.87 -23.27
CA ASN A 3 -3.52 -9.95 -21.82
C ASN A 3 -4.11 -8.64 -21.28
N LYS A 4 -5.16 -8.74 -20.46
CA LYS A 4 -5.90 -7.59 -19.91
C LYS A 4 -4.96 -6.57 -19.22
N THR A 5 -3.91 -7.09 -18.59
CA THR A 5 -2.84 -6.33 -17.95
C THR A 5 -1.99 -5.52 -18.93
N GLU A 6 -1.77 -6.00 -20.16
CA GLU A 6 -0.99 -5.27 -21.18
C GLU A 6 -1.79 -4.09 -21.75
N ILE A 7 -3.11 -4.28 -21.99
CA ILE A 7 -3.99 -3.20 -22.47
C ILE A 7 -4.17 -2.11 -21.39
N GLU A 8 -4.31 -2.51 -20.12
CA GLU A 8 -4.33 -1.58 -18.98
C GLU A 8 -3.03 -0.78 -18.86
N THR A 9 -1.87 -1.41 -19.12
CA THR A 9 -0.55 -0.76 -19.02
C THR A 9 -0.31 0.26 -20.14
N ASP A 10 -0.78 -0.01 -21.36
CA ASP A 10 -0.56 0.83 -22.54
C ASP A 10 -1.45 2.10 -22.53
N LEU A 11 -2.69 1.97 -22.06
CA LEU A 11 -3.60 3.10 -21.85
C LEU A 11 -3.16 4.00 -20.67
N MET A 12 -2.66 3.39 -19.59
CA MET A 12 -2.07 4.10 -18.44
C MET A 12 -0.78 4.84 -18.82
N ALA A 13 0.03 4.28 -19.73
CA ALA A 13 1.20 4.96 -20.29
C ALA A 13 0.82 6.16 -21.17
N THR A 14 -0.30 6.07 -21.90
CA THR A 14 -0.81 7.15 -22.76
C THR A 14 -1.36 8.35 -21.96
N LEU A 15 -1.83 8.12 -20.72
CA LEU A 15 -2.39 9.13 -19.83
C LEU A 15 -1.41 9.66 -18.77
N ALA A 16 -0.12 9.30 -18.87
CA ALA A 16 0.84 9.38 -17.77
C ALA A 16 1.05 10.79 -17.17
N GLY A 17 1.05 10.81 -15.83
CA GLY A 17 1.47 11.91 -14.97
C GLY A 17 0.30 12.65 -14.33
N SER A 18 0.05 13.87 -14.80
CA SER A 18 -1.09 14.69 -14.41
C SER A 18 -2.41 14.14 -14.98
N GLY A 19 -2.38 13.66 -16.23
CA GLY A 19 -3.59 13.24 -16.95
C GLY A 19 -4.43 12.17 -16.22
N LEU A 20 -3.79 11.15 -15.62
CA LEU A 20 -4.53 10.11 -14.88
C LEU A 20 -5.17 10.63 -13.60
N ILE A 21 -4.48 11.49 -12.87
CA ILE A 21 -5.01 12.07 -11.62
C ILE A 21 -6.15 13.03 -11.98
N ASP A 22 -5.96 13.87 -13.00
CA ASP A 22 -6.97 14.79 -13.52
C ASP A 22 -8.21 14.04 -14.02
N VAL A 23 -8.02 12.92 -14.74
CA VAL A 23 -9.11 12.05 -15.18
C VAL A 23 -9.82 11.43 -13.99
N ALA A 24 -9.10 10.92 -12.99
CA ALA A 24 -9.71 10.33 -11.80
C ALA A 24 -10.52 11.39 -11.00
N GLN A 25 -10.02 12.61 -10.89
CA GLN A 25 -10.73 13.73 -10.27
C GLN A 25 -11.98 14.13 -11.05
N SER A 26 -11.90 14.16 -12.39
CA SER A 26 -13.03 14.45 -13.27
C SER A 26 -14.11 13.37 -13.17
N LEU A 27 -13.69 12.09 -13.17
CA LEU A 27 -14.59 10.95 -12.99
C LEU A 27 -15.26 10.99 -11.61
N ARG A 28 -14.53 11.35 -10.55
CA ARG A 28 -15.11 11.60 -9.22
C ARG A 28 -16.15 12.70 -9.25
N GLN A 29 -15.87 13.84 -9.89
CA GLN A 29 -16.84 14.93 -10.00
C GLN A 29 -18.11 14.49 -10.75
N ILE A 30 -17.96 13.76 -11.86
CA ILE A 30 -19.09 13.19 -12.59
C ILE A 30 -19.86 12.19 -11.73
N GLU A 31 -19.18 11.35 -10.95
CA GLU A 31 -19.85 10.41 -10.05
C GLU A 31 -20.61 11.12 -8.91
N ASP A 32 -20.06 12.22 -8.38
CA ASP A 32 -20.66 13.03 -7.32
C ASP A 32 -21.89 13.83 -7.83
N GLU A 33 -21.77 14.47 -9.00
CA GLU A 33 -22.77 15.42 -9.52
C GLU A 33 -23.79 14.77 -10.48
N HIS A 34 -23.32 13.82 -11.30
CA HIS A 34 -24.06 13.22 -12.42
C HIS A 34 -23.79 11.71 -12.57
N PRO A 35 -24.06 10.88 -11.54
CA PRO A 35 -23.67 9.46 -11.51
C PRO A 35 -24.19 8.64 -12.71
N GLN A 36 -25.35 9.01 -13.26
CA GLN A 36 -25.94 8.42 -14.46
C GLN A 36 -25.11 8.63 -15.74
N GLN A 37 -24.22 9.63 -15.77
CA GLN A 37 -23.37 9.94 -16.93
C GLN A 37 -22.04 9.18 -16.89
N LEU A 38 -21.63 8.63 -15.74
CA LEU A 38 -20.37 7.91 -15.59
C LEU A 38 -20.18 6.77 -16.61
N PRO A 39 -21.19 5.93 -16.92
CA PRO A 39 -21.06 4.89 -17.94
C PRO A 39 -20.83 5.45 -19.36
N LEU A 40 -21.43 6.60 -19.68
CA LEU A 40 -21.24 7.26 -20.97
C LEU A 40 -19.82 7.81 -21.08
N VAL A 41 -19.34 8.48 -20.02
CA VAL A 41 -17.99 9.03 -19.98
C VAL A 41 -16.94 7.92 -20.03
N ALA A 42 -17.13 6.82 -19.29
CA ALA A 42 -16.26 5.65 -19.37
C ALA A 42 -16.15 5.11 -20.82
N LYS A 43 -17.29 5.02 -21.52
CA LYS A 43 -17.31 4.62 -22.93
C LYS A 43 -16.56 5.59 -23.84
N LEU A 44 -16.69 6.91 -23.61
CA LEU A 44 -15.97 7.94 -24.38
C LEU A 44 -14.45 7.88 -24.14
N LEU A 45 -14.04 7.55 -22.93
CA LEU A 45 -12.64 7.36 -22.55
C LEU A 45 -12.08 5.99 -22.98
N GLY A 46 -12.91 5.09 -23.50
CA GLY A 46 -12.50 3.75 -23.92
C GLY A 46 -12.18 2.81 -22.74
N ILE A 47 -12.65 3.11 -21.53
CA ILE A 47 -12.43 2.29 -20.33
C ILE A 47 -13.69 1.55 -19.90
N GLU A 48 -13.53 0.45 -19.17
CA GLU A 48 -14.69 -0.22 -18.58
C GLU A 48 -15.30 0.64 -17.48
N ARG A 49 -16.63 0.53 -17.31
CA ARG A 49 -17.37 1.24 -16.26
C ARG A 49 -16.78 1.01 -14.87
N ARG A 50 -16.34 -0.22 -14.58
CA ARG A 50 -15.75 -0.56 -13.26
C ARG A 50 -14.42 0.16 -13.04
N ASP A 51 -13.64 0.39 -14.09
CA ASP A 51 -12.34 1.03 -13.99
C ASP A 51 -12.54 2.53 -13.78
N ALA A 52 -13.53 3.13 -14.46
CA ALA A 52 -13.95 4.51 -14.22
C ALA A 52 -14.40 4.75 -12.76
N ALA A 53 -15.24 3.85 -12.23
CA ALA A 53 -15.69 3.92 -10.83
C ALA A 53 -14.53 3.70 -9.85
N TYR A 54 -13.60 2.81 -10.17
CA TYR A 54 -12.40 2.58 -9.36
C TYR A 54 -11.51 3.83 -9.29
N MET A 55 -11.28 4.50 -10.43
CA MET A 55 -10.52 5.76 -10.48
C MET A 55 -11.20 6.86 -9.65
N ALA A 56 -12.52 7.02 -9.80
CA ALA A 56 -13.31 7.98 -9.03
C ALA A 56 -13.20 7.72 -7.51
N ARG A 57 -13.30 6.46 -7.09
CA ARG A 57 -13.14 6.04 -5.68
C ARG A 57 -11.77 6.40 -5.11
N ILE A 58 -10.69 6.16 -5.87
CA ILE A 58 -9.34 6.53 -5.47
C ILE A 58 -9.24 8.05 -5.28
N ALA A 59 -9.70 8.84 -6.26
CA ALA A 59 -9.68 10.30 -6.15
C ALA A 59 -10.54 10.82 -4.99
N ARG A 60 -11.65 10.15 -4.66
CA ARG A 60 -12.47 10.45 -3.49
C ARG A 60 -11.70 10.23 -2.19
N THR A 61 -10.99 9.10 -2.08
CA THR A 61 -10.18 8.75 -0.89
C THR A 61 -9.19 9.85 -0.55
N PHE A 62 -8.44 10.36 -1.54
CA PHE A 62 -7.44 11.41 -1.30
C PHE A 62 -8.07 12.79 -1.06
N LYS A 63 -9.24 13.09 -1.67
CA LYS A 63 -10.01 14.31 -1.39
C LYS A 63 -10.52 14.34 0.06
N GLU A 64 -11.10 13.23 0.53
CA GLU A 64 -11.62 13.11 1.90
C GLU A 64 -10.50 13.28 2.93
N LEU A 65 -9.29 12.83 2.63
CA LEU A 65 -8.11 12.99 3.50
C LEU A 65 -7.48 14.39 3.44
N GLU A 66 -8.04 15.30 2.64
CA GLU A 66 -7.59 16.69 2.46
C GLU A 66 -6.10 16.76 2.06
N LEU A 67 -5.71 15.92 1.10
CA LEU A 67 -4.33 15.84 0.63
C LEU A 67 -4.05 16.84 -0.49
N ASP A 68 -2.88 17.46 -0.41
CA ASP A 68 -2.41 18.45 -1.36
C ASP A 68 -2.22 17.84 -2.77
N GLU A 69 -2.75 18.51 -3.78
CA GLU A 69 -2.76 18.01 -5.16
C GLU A 69 -1.36 17.91 -5.75
N GLU A 70 -0.46 18.85 -5.41
CA GLU A 70 0.93 18.83 -5.87
C GLU A 70 1.68 17.61 -5.32
N ARG A 71 1.40 17.24 -4.07
CA ARG A 71 1.91 16.02 -3.45
C ARG A 71 1.39 14.75 -4.14
N LEU A 72 0.10 14.69 -4.48
CA LEU A 72 -0.49 13.56 -5.20
C LEU A 72 0.13 13.39 -6.60
N LEU A 73 0.35 14.49 -7.32
CA LEU A 73 1.01 14.51 -8.62
C LEU A 73 2.45 13.98 -8.53
N THR A 74 3.19 14.38 -7.50
CA THR A 74 4.57 13.95 -7.26
C THR A 74 4.67 12.44 -6.98
N LEU A 75 3.72 11.88 -6.23
CA LEU A 75 3.67 10.44 -5.94
C LEU A 75 3.34 9.61 -7.18
N GLY A 76 2.45 10.12 -8.03
CA GLY A 76 2.00 9.48 -9.24
C GLY A 76 1.02 8.33 -9.01
N TRP A 77 0.23 8.05 -10.05
CA TRP A 77 -0.90 7.12 -10.00
C TRP A 77 -0.61 5.74 -9.39
N PRO A 78 0.49 5.03 -9.73
CA PRO A 78 0.73 3.69 -9.19
C PRO A 78 0.87 3.67 -7.66
N LYS A 79 1.48 4.70 -7.06
CA LYS A 79 1.59 4.80 -5.59
C LYS A 79 0.25 5.14 -4.97
N LEU A 80 -0.53 6.02 -5.60
CA LEU A 80 -1.86 6.39 -5.12
C LEU A 80 -2.82 5.19 -5.12
N VAL A 81 -2.79 4.37 -6.17
CA VAL A 81 -3.54 3.10 -6.24
C VAL A 81 -3.20 2.22 -5.05
N ILE A 82 -1.91 1.99 -4.78
CA ILE A 82 -1.44 1.17 -3.66
C ILE A 82 -1.89 1.77 -2.32
N LEU A 83 -1.67 3.07 -2.12
CA LEU A 83 -2.00 3.75 -0.87
C LEU A 83 -3.50 3.74 -0.58
N SER A 84 -4.35 3.83 -1.61
CA SER A 84 -5.80 3.92 -1.45
C SER A 84 -6.43 2.76 -0.67
N ASP A 85 -5.77 1.61 -0.61
CA ASP A 85 -6.24 0.44 0.14
C ASP A 85 -5.80 0.45 1.63
N TYR A 86 -4.87 1.32 2.03
CA TYR A 86 -4.27 1.34 3.39
C TYR A 86 -4.36 2.70 4.10
N ILE A 87 -4.56 3.78 3.35
CA ILE A 87 -4.50 5.15 3.88
C ILE A 87 -5.76 5.51 4.66
N SER A 88 -5.58 6.28 5.73
CA SER A 88 -6.61 6.76 6.66
C SER A 88 -6.17 8.08 7.28
N PHE A 89 -7.08 8.78 7.97
CA PHE A 89 -6.74 10.02 8.68
C PHE A 89 -5.61 9.84 9.71
N SER A 90 -5.53 8.67 10.36
CA SER A 90 -4.54 8.42 11.43
C SER A 90 -3.14 8.08 10.93
N ASN A 91 -2.98 7.68 9.67
CA ASN A 91 -1.70 7.20 9.12
C ASN A 91 -1.30 7.90 7.81
N LYS A 92 -2.06 8.90 7.34
CA LYS A 92 -1.81 9.57 6.06
C LYS A 92 -0.41 10.13 5.94
N ASP A 93 0.09 10.84 6.96
CA ASP A 93 1.38 11.51 6.87
C ASP A 93 2.54 10.50 6.80
N GLU A 94 2.52 9.47 7.66
CA GLU A 94 3.51 8.39 7.67
C GLU A 94 3.52 7.61 6.34
N LEU A 95 2.35 7.27 5.81
CA LEU A 95 2.26 6.52 4.56
C LEU A 95 2.68 7.34 3.34
N LEU A 96 2.43 8.66 3.34
CA LEU A 96 2.86 9.54 2.27
C LEU A 96 4.38 9.74 2.31
N GLU A 97 4.98 9.96 3.48
CA GLU A 97 6.44 10.03 3.65
C GLU A 97 7.11 8.72 3.20
N LEU A 98 6.54 7.58 3.57
CA LEU A 98 7.02 6.27 3.12
C LEU A 98 6.92 6.14 1.59
N ALA A 99 5.80 6.57 1.00
CA ALA A 99 5.58 6.50 -0.43
C ALA A 99 6.54 7.42 -1.20
N GLU A 100 6.94 8.57 -0.67
CA GLU A 100 7.93 9.47 -1.28
C GLU A 100 9.32 8.82 -1.40
N GLN A 101 9.70 8.02 -0.41
CA GLN A 101 11.03 7.41 -0.32
C GLN A 101 11.17 6.09 -1.10
N MET A 102 10.06 5.49 -1.53
CA MET A 102 10.04 4.15 -2.12
C MET A 102 9.59 4.15 -3.56
N THR A 103 9.97 3.11 -4.31
CA THR A 103 9.31 2.80 -5.58
C THR A 103 7.90 2.24 -5.32
N ALA A 104 6.99 2.32 -6.29
CA ALA A 104 5.66 1.71 -6.14
C ALA A 104 5.74 0.20 -5.83
N LYS A 105 6.71 -0.50 -6.44
CA LYS A 105 6.94 -1.93 -6.19
C LYS A 105 7.37 -2.19 -4.75
N ASP A 106 8.29 -1.39 -4.21
CA ASP A 106 8.74 -1.56 -2.83
C ASP A 106 7.67 -1.16 -1.82
N LEU A 107 6.88 -0.14 -2.12
CA LEU A 107 5.73 0.30 -1.32
C LEU A 107 4.69 -0.82 -1.21
N ALA A 108 4.27 -1.41 -2.34
CA ALA A 108 3.32 -2.52 -2.35
C ALA A 108 3.81 -3.71 -1.50
N ARG A 109 5.10 -4.04 -1.61
CA ARG A 109 5.70 -5.12 -0.80
C ARG A 109 5.71 -4.77 0.69
N ASN A 110 5.99 -3.51 1.05
CA ASN A 110 6.04 -3.10 2.46
C ASN A 110 4.64 -3.16 3.10
N LEU A 111 3.62 -2.61 2.43
CA LEU A 111 2.25 -2.55 2.96
C LEU A 111 1.57 -3.92 3.00
N ALA A 112 1.83 -4.81 2.03
CA ALA A 112 1.30 -6.17 2.04
C ALA A 112 1.79 -7.02 3.24
N LEU A 113 2.87 -6.60 3.90
CA LEU A 113 3.44 -7.28 5.07
C LEU A 113 2.89 -6.74 6.40
N GLN A 114 2.01 -5.73 6.39
CA GLN A 114 1.51 -5.07 7.59
C GLN A 114 0.00 -5.29 7.77
N PRO A 115 -0.43 -6.20 8.67
CA PRO A 115 -1.81 -6.23 9.13
C PRO A 115 -2.21 -4.88 9.75
N ALA A 116 -3.46 -4.45 9.52
CA ALA A 116 -3.98 -3.21 10.10
C ALA A 116 -3.80 -3.20 11.63
N GLY A 117 -3.28 -2.10 12.18
CA GLY A 117 -3.00 -1.95 13.62
C GLY A 117 -1.66 -2.53 14.10
N THR A 118 -0.82 -3.03 13.20
CA THR A 118 0.56 -3.42 13.53
C THR A 118 1.54 -2.28 13.26
N ARG A 119 2.66 -2.24 13.98
CA ARG A 119 3.78 -1.33 13.71
C ARG A 119 5.04 -2.16 13.44
N PRO A 120 5.73 -1.95 12.31
CA PRO A 120 6.97 -2.68 12.04
C PRO A 120 8.07 -2.26 13.02
N LEU A 121 8.89 -3.22 13.45
CA LEU A 121 10.10 -2.97 14.23
C LEU A 121 11.31 -3.42 13.40
N VAL A 122 12.13 -2.46 12.97
CA VAL A 122 13.39 -2.74 12.26
C VAL A 122 14.54 -2.61 13.24
N LEU A 123 15.40 -3.62 13.30
CA LEU A 123 16.57 -3.67 14.18
C LEU A 123 17.84 -3.85 13.36
N TYR A 124 18.84 -3.02 13.62
CA TYR A 124 20.20 -3.20 13.13
C TYR A 124 21.04 -3.82 14.24
N LEU A 125 21.26 -5.13 14.16
CA LEU A 125 21.95 -5.91 15.19
C LEU A 125 23.31 -6.36 14.67
N SER A 126 24.33 -6.30 15.53
CA SER A 126 25.57 -7.05 15.29
C SER A 126 25.31 -8.55 15.32
N ASP A 127 26.23 -9.35 14.76
CA ASP A 127 26.13 -10.82 14.78
C ASP A 127 25.91 -11.38 16.19
N GLU A 128 26.57 -10.78 17.20
CA GLU A 128 26.42 -11.19 18.59
C GLU A 128 25.01 -10.86 19.13
N GLN A 129 24.52 -9.65 18.85
CA GLN A 129 23.18 -9.22 19.26
C GLN A 129 22.10 -10.07 18.58
N TYR A 130 22.27 -10.38 17.29
CA TYR A 130 21.36 -11.26 16.55
C TYR A 130 21.32 -12.67 17.14
N ARG A 131 22.48 -13.27 17.45
CA ARG A 131 22.54 -14.60 18.09
C ARG A 131 21.87 -14.61 19.47
N ARG A 132 22.01 -13.53 20.24
CA ARG A 132 21.31 -13.38 21.53
C ARG A 132 19.81 -13.31 21.32
N LEU A 133 19.33 -12.46 20.41
CA LEU A 133 17.91 -12.36 20.08
C LEU A 133 17.36 -13.71 19.59
N GLU A 134 18.05 -14.36 18.65
CA GLU A 134 17.68 -15.67 18.10
C GLU A 134 17.52 -16.72 19.21
N LYS A 135 18.47 -16.79 20.15
CA LYS A 135 18.40 -17.72 21.27
C LYS A 135 17.17 -17.47 22.15
N VAL A 136 16.86 -16.20 22.43
CA VAL A 136 15.71 -15.82 23.27
C VAL A 136 14.40 -16.19 22.58
N VAL A 137 14.20 -15.79 21.33
CA VAL A 137 12.93 -16.08 20.62
C VAL A 137 12.73 -17.58 20.39
N LEU A 138 13.79 -18.35 20.12
CA LEU A 138 13.68 -19.81 20.01
C LEU A 138 13.26 -20.45 21.33
N ALA A 139 13.82 -19.99 22.46
CA ALA A 139 13.42 -20.47 23.79
C ALA A 139 11.95 -20.17 24.13
N HIS A 140 11.35 -19.16 23.50
CA HIS A 140 9.97 -18.71 23.76
C HIS A 140 8.97 -19.14 22.67
N GLY A 141 9.36 -20.09 21.82
CA GLY A 141 8.46 -20.78 20.90
C GLY A 141 8.54 -20.33 19.44
N ALA A 142 9.52 -19.50 19.07
CA ALA A 142 9.85 -19.33 17.66
C ALA A 142 10.40 -20.64 17.09
N VAL A 143 10.17 -20.89 15.80
CA VAL A 143 10.61 -22.12 15.12
C VAL A 143 11.60 -21.76 14.02
N ARG A 144 12.69 -22.51 13.94
CA ARG A 144 13.66 -22.37 12.85
C ARG A 144 13.12 -23.03 11.59
N SER A 145 13.10 -22.28 10.49
CA SER A 145 12.66 -22.78 9.19
C SER A 145 13.63 -23.84 8.67
N ARG A 146 13.10 -24.90 8.05
CA ARG A 146 13.91 -25.93 7.40
C ARG A 146 14.57 -25.46 6.10
N ARG A 147 14.14 -24.31 5.56
CA ARG A 147 14.60 -23.80 4.24
C ARG A 147 15.77 -22.83 4.34
N SER A 148 16.01 -22.21 5.50
CA SER A 148 17.10 -21.25 5.70
C SER A 148 17.47 -21.16 7.18
N GLN A 149 18.77 -21.19 7.48
CA GLN A 149 19.28 -21.13 8.85
C GLN A 149 19.00 -19.80 9.57
N TYR A 150 18.67 -18.75 8.81
CA TYR A 150 18.39 -17.40 9.31
C TYR A 150 16.89 -17.06 9.37
N SER A 151 16.03 -17.99 8.93
CA SER A 151 14.59 -17.76 8.88
C SER A 151 13.92 -18.36 10.11
N LEU A 152 13.29 -17.50 10.91
CA LEU A 152 12.52 -17.84 12.10
C LEU A 152 11.04 -17.50 11.87
N SER A 153 10.14 -18.43 12.20
CA SER A 153 8.68 -18.23 12.20
C SER A 153 8.15 -18.06 13.62
N GLY A 154 7.15 -17.20 13.82
CA GLY A 154 6.56 -16.91 15.14
C GLY A 154 7.48 -16.11 16.07
N LYS A 155 8.38 -15.32 15.50
CA LYS A 155 9.38 -14.53 16.25
C LYS A 155 8.75 -13.37 17.00
N GLU A 156 7.69 -12.79 16.45
CA GLU A 156 6.92 -11.72 17.07
C GLU A 156 6.23 -12.19 18.36
N GLU A 157 5.46 -13.28 18.33
CA GLU A 157 4.81 -13.84 19.52
C GLU A 157 5.83 -14.31 20.55
N ALA A 158 6.91 -14.95 20.11
CA ALA A 158 7.97 -15.40 21.01
C ALA A 158 8.70 -14.25 21.70
N LEU A 159 8.96 -13.15 20.97
CA LEU A 159 9.56 -11.95 21.55
C LEU A 159 8.62 -11.31 22.58
N LEU A 160 7.32 -11.21 22.29
CA LEU A 160 6.34 -10.69 23.24
C LEU A 160 6.26 -11.54 24.51
N ARG A 161 6.31 -12.87 24.39
CA ARG A 161 6.40 -13.77 25.57
C ARG A 161 7.66 -13.52 26.38
N ALA A 162 8.80 -13.38 25.72
CA ALA A 162 10.08 -13.13 26.40
C ALA A 162 10.13 -11.77 27.11
N LEU A 163 9.35 -10.79 26.65
CA LEU A 163 9.25 -9.46 27.24
C LEU A 163 8.12 -9.35 28.28
N SER A 164 7.23 -10.35 28.35
CA SER A 164 6.15 -10.35 29.32
C SER A 164 6.72 -10.65 30.71
N PRO A 165 6.34 -9.91 31.76
CA PRO A 165 6.71 -10.27 33.12
C PRO A 165 6.13 -11.66 33.43
N GLU A 166 6.94 -12.55 33.99
CA GLU A 166 6.47 -13.84 34.50
C GLU A 166 5.31 -13.57 35.47
N ALA A 167 4.15 -14.19 35.23
CA ALA A 167 3.18 -14.34 36.31
C ALA A 167 3.83 -15.28 37.34
N ASP A 168 3.94 -14.80 38.58
CA ASP A 168 4.58 -15.47 39.74
C ASP A 168 4.45 -17.01 39.78
#